data_AF-A0A9P6VED5-F1
#
_entry.id   AF-A0A9P6VED5-F1
#
_cell.length_a   1.000
_cell.length_b   1.000
_cell.length_c   1.000
_cell.angle_alpha   90.00
_cell.angle_beta   90.00
_cell.angle_gamma   90.00
#
_symmetry.space_group_name_H-M   'P 1'
#
loop_
_entity.id
_entity.type
_entity.pdbx_description
1 polymer ?
#
loop_
_entity_poly.entity_id
_entity_poly.type
_entity_poly.pdbx_seq_one_letter_code
_entity_poly.pdbx_strand_id
1 'polypeptide(L)'
;MREFLPAPPKGLTDVFEPLGEFLGLPLLSKHMHEILFFLIIYHLIYTSISPSISTRFFPKVYPTLSAKAKIDWDVDAVSLTQCTLIGTLTAICLIFDQERREMTWKERVWGYTGATNTLLGIANGYFVWHFLAMIKHFRIYGWSMVAHGICALAIMMSGFRPALNCYAPVGLLYELSNIPLNLHRFMIKLGMEGSRAQLINGIFLVVTFLSVRIIYGSYTMYWLFSDIYRAVTETTYEPMVYSTGGKAWQLKTPLQLPMWIVVMHLLAETTIFVLNYVWFYKMVNLLLRRIARSNAKASVKGIMNNSANNAGDAKLKISLIHKVGGNINDAQIQHALIRAKVKGLIHLNELPAPWRINPHIISGYRFTSSVRACCRSAFRWSNESINIWSHLTPLLVILLLPTKFSVVGWDSQPSSHMDVYIQIGYIFAIAVCLACSSSWHTMKCISHEHLLWKFASVDMMGVSILISANSIMTEYTGLDCCPTKRLHYMLATSVCGLVCMILPWQEWVRRPSAAWIRVGLFTLLGASGLVPAIDMAVNLGFSHAVQNYKGLVLGVVLPVLSGAIVYGSKFPEAWWPGRFDFIGSSHNLWHMAVLAAMWGGFTAMRELFVDLRLKGPDTSIN
;
A
#
# COMPACT_ATOMS: atom_id res chain seq x y z
N MET A 1 34.52 -11.14 -3.01
CA MET A 1 35.08 -11.05 -1.62
C MET A 1 34.81 -12.38 -0.90
N ARG A 2 35.73 -12.93 -0.07
CA ARG A 2 35.52 -14.23 0.62
C ARG A 2 34.46 -14.13 1.72
N GLU A 3 33.85 -15.26 2.08
CA GLU A 3 32.89 -15.38 3.20
C GLU A 3 33.49 -14.85 4.51
N PHE A 4 32.66 -14.16 5.32
CA PHE A 4 33.12 -13.58 6.60
C PHE A 4 33.06 -14.57 7.77
N LEU A 5 32.38 -15.70 7.60
CA LEU A 5 32.10 -16.69 8.64
C LEU A 5 32.65 -18.07 8.24
N PRO A 6 32.94 -18.95 9.23
CA PRO A 6 33.40 -20.29 8.95
C PRO A 6 32.33 -21.16 8.27
N ALA A 7 32.80 -22.16 7.53
CA ALA A 7 31.96 -23.16 6.86
C ALA A 7 31.03 -23.90 7.85
N PRO A 8 29.88 -24.42 7.37
CA PRO A 8 28.94 -25.15 8.22
C PRO A 8 29.59 -26.35 8.92
N PRO A 9 29.21 -26.66 10.18
CA PRO A 9 29.63 -27.88 10.85
C PRO A 9 29.28 -29.13 10.02
N LYS A 10 30.18 -30.13 10.03
CA LYS A 10 29.97 -31.38 9.27
C LYS A 10 28.63 -32.03 9.65
N GLY A 11 27.85 -32.41 8.63
CA GLY A 11 26.54 -33.06 8.79
C GLY A 11 25.36 -32.12 9.05
N LEU A 12 25.58 -30.84 9.38
CA LEU A 12 24.47 -29.91 9.61
C LEU A 12 23.74 -29.55 8.30
N THR A 13 24.48 -29.41 7.20
CA THR A 13 23.91 -29.18 5.87
C THR A 13 22.93 -30.29 5.50
N ASP A 14 23.31 -31.55 5.73
CA ASP A 14 22.51 -32.73 5.38
C ASP A 14 21.19 -32.79 6.18
N VAL A 15 21.20 -32.32 7.44
CA VAL A 15 20.00 -32.24 8.29
C VAL A 15 18.97 -31.24 7.75
N PHE A 16 19.43 -30.13 7.17
CA PHE A 16 18.55 -29.05 6.69
C PHE A 16 18.33 -29.05 5.18
N GLU A 17 18.97 -29.96 4.45
CA GLU A 17 18.77 -30.13 3.01
C GLU A 17 17.29 -30.42 2.64
N PRO A 18 16.56 -31.31 3.33
CA PRO A 18 15.14 -31.55 3.03
C PRO A 18 14.27 -30.30 3.19
N LEU A 19 14.61 -29.42 4.15
CA LEU A 19 13.89 -28.16 4.35
C LEU A 19 14.18 -27.16 3.22
N GLY A 20 15.44 -27.08 2.77
CA GLY A 20 15.83 -26.27 1.63
C GLY A 20 15.11 -26.70 0.34
N GLU A 21 15.01 -28.01 0.10
CA GLU A 21 14.28 -28.55 -1.05
C GLU A 21 12.78 -28.28 -0.96
N PHE A 22 12.15 -28.53 0.20
CA PHE A 22 10.73 -28.27 0.43
C PHE A 22 10.35 -26.80 0.18
N LEU A 23 11.19 -25.86 0.61
CA LEU A 23 10.98 -24.43 0.42
C LEU A 23 11.44 -23.91 -0.95
N GLY A 24 12.10 -24.75 -1.76
CA GLY A 24 12.70 -24.34 -3.02
C GLY A 24 13.87 -23.34 -2.85
N LEU A 25 14.59 -23.44 -1.73
CA LEU A 25 15.74 -22.61 -1.33
C LEU A 25 16.99 -23.50 -1.18
N PRO A 26 17.64 -23.91 -2.28
CA PRO A 26 18.70 -24.92 -2.27
C PRO A 26 19.97 -24.52 -1.51
N LEU A 27 20.20 -23.22 -1.26
CA LEU A 27 21.35 -22.74 -0.50
C LEU A 27 21.04 -22.54 0.99
N LEU A 28 19.78 -22.71 1.41
CA LEU A 28 19.36 -22.48 2.79
C LEU A 28 20.11 -23.41 3.77
N SER A 29 20.26 -24.68 3.42
CA SER A 29 20.97 -25.67 4.25
C SER A 29 22.42 -25.29 4.52
N LYS A 30 23.08 -24.62 3.57
CA LYS A 30 24.48 -24.19 3.68
C LYS A 30 24.71 -23.03 4.64
N HIS A 31 23.68 -22.21 4.90
CA HIS A 31 23.75 -21.03 5.76
C HIS A 31 22.87 -21.15 7.01
N MET A 32 22.28 -22.31 7.27
CA MET A 32 21.40 -22.51 8.42
C MET A 32 22.15 -22.31 9.75
N HIS A 33 23.43 -22.69 9.83
CA HIS A 33 24.24 -22.44 11.03
C HIS A 33 24.35 -20.95 11.34
N GLU A 34 24.51 -20.11 10.32
CA GLU A 34 24.60 -18.65 10.47
C GLU A 34 23.27 -18.09 10.98
N ILE A 35 22.15 -18.49 10.35
CA ILE A 35 20.81 -18.04 10.72
C ILE A 35 20.50 -18.40 12.17
N LEU A 36 20.75 -19.66 12.57
CA LEU A 36 20.50 -20.13 13.93
C LEU A 36 21.40 -19.45 14.95
N PHE A 37 22.68 -19.27 14.62
CA PHE A 37 23.64 -18.59 15.49
C PHE A 37 23.22 -17.15 15.78
N PHE A 38 22.89 -16.38 14.75
CA PHE A 38 22.45 -14.99 14.93
C PHE A 38 21.06 -14.90 15.57
N LEU A 39 20.14 -15.82 15.27
CA LEU A 39 18.85 -15.90 15.96
C LEU A 39 19.02 -16.09 17.48
N ILE A 40 19.92 -16.98 17.89
CA ILE A 40 20.24 -17.22 19.30
C ILE A 40 20.88 -15.98 19.92
N ILE A 41 21.85 -15.36 19.25
CA ILE A 41 22.49 -14.13 19.74
C ILE A 41 21.47 -13.01 19.95
N TYR A 42 20.62 -12.74 18.97
CA TYR A 42 19.60 -11.70 19.11
C TYR A 42 18.58 -12.03 20.19
N HIS A 43 18.24 -13.31 20.37
CA HIS A 43 17.42 -13.73 21.49
C HIS A 43 18.10 -13.50 22.84
N LEU A 44 19.38 -13.82 22.99
CA LEU A 44 20.16 -13.57 24.20
C LEU A 44 20.32 -12.07 24.48
N ILE A 45 20.46 -11.25 23.43
CA ILE A 45 20.49 -9.80 23.57
C ILE A 45 19.17 -9.31 24.16
N TYR A 46 18.05 -9.80 23.63
CA TYR A 46 16.73 -9.44 24.11
C TYR A 46 16.44 -9.90 25.55
N THR A 47 16.73 -11.15 25.88
CA THR A 47 16.32 -11.73 27.17
C THR A 47 17.27 -11.39 28.32
N SER A 48 18.56 -11.23 28.02
CA SER A 48 19.60 -11.26 29.07
C SER A 48 20.55 -10.08 28.97
N ILE A 49 21.14 -9.80 27.81
CA ILE A 49 22.21 -8.80 27.69
C ILE A 49 21.63 -7.38 27.80
N SER A 50 20.58 -7.05 27.03
CA SER A 50 19.96 -5.72 27.09
C SER A 50 19.42 -5.39 28.48
N PRO A 51 18.64 -6.27 29.16
CA PRO A 51 18.21 -5.98 30.53
C PRO A 51 19.36 -5.77 31.51
N SER A 52 20.42 -6.57 31.41
CA SER A 52 21.59 -6.49 32.31
C SER A 52 22.38 -5.20 32.09
N ILE A 53 22.71 -4.88 30.83
CA ILE A 53 23.42 -3.65 30.46
C ILE A 53 22.56 -2.43 30.84
N SER A 54 21.27 -2.45 30.52
CA SER A 54 20.38 -1.32 30.75
C SER A 54 20.16 -1.06 32.23
N THR A 55 20.07 -2.10 33.05
CA THR A 55 20.02 -1.96 34.52
C THR A 55 21.32 -1.39 35.07
N ARG A 56 22.48 -1.75 34.50
CA ARG A 56 23.79 -1.26 34.93
C ARG A 56 24.05 0.21 34.55
N PHE A 57 23.76 0.58 33.30
CA PHE A 57 24.06 1.92 32.78
C PHE A 57 22.93 2.93 33.03
N PHE A 58 21.69 2.47 33.16
CA PHE A 58 20.51 3.31 33.42
C PHE A 58 19.72 2.83 34.65
N PRO A 59 20.36 2.69 35.83
CA PRO A 59 19.73 2.09 37.03
C PRO A 59 18.52 2.87 37.55
N LYS A 60 18.44 4.17 37.24
CA LYS A 60 17.32 5.04 37.64
C LYS A 60 16.16 5.03 36.65
N VAL A 61 16.38 4.59 35.41
CA VAL A 61 15.40 4.67 34.32
C VAL A 61 14.87 3.29 33.95
N TYR A 62 15.74 2.36 33.55
CA TYR A 62 15.29 1.06 33.02
C TYR A 62 14.44 0.26 34.02
N PRO A 63 14.79 0.13 35.31
CA PRO A 63 13.97 -0.60 36.27
C PRO A 63 12.58 -0.01 36.50
N THR A 64 12.43 1.31 36.36
CA THR A 64 11.18 2.05 36.59
C THR A 64 10.26 2.07 35.37
N LEU A 65 10.73 1.62 34.20
CA LEU A 65 9.91 1.49 33.00
C LEU A 65 8.78 0.48 33.18
N SER A 66 7.61 0.80 32.60
CA SER A 66 6.50 -0.15 32.49
C SER A 66 6.91 -1.42 31.71
N ALA A 67 6.21 -2.54 31.93
CA ALA A 67 6.49 -3.80 31.22
C ALA A 67 6.52 -3.63 29.69
N LYS A 68 5.59 -2.84 29.14
CA LYS A 68 5.55 -2.50 27.70
C LYS A 68 6.79 -1.70 27.28
N ALA A 69 7.19 -0.71 28.07
CA ALA A 69 8.34 0.14 27.75
C ALA A 69 9.67 -0.62 27.87
N LYS A 70 9.78 -1.60 28.79
CA LYS A 70 10.92 -2.52 28.87
C LYS A 70 11.04 -3.39 27.64
N ILE A 71 9.95 -4.04 27.21
CA ILE A 71 9.91 -4.82 25.96
C ILE A 71 10.39 -3.96 24.78
N ASP A 72 9.83 -2.75 24.66
CA ASP A 72 10.19 -1.85 23.57
C ASP A 72 11.65 -1.36 23.64
N TRP A 73 12.18 -1.15 24.85
CA TRP A 73 13.59 -0.83 25.08
C TRP A 73 14.51 -1.97 24.64
N ASP A 74 14.20 -3.20 25.03
CA ASP A 74 15.05 -4.36 24.72
C ASP A 74 14.97 -4.74 23.24
N VAL A 75 13.81 -4.55 22.59
CA VAL A 75 13.67 -4.69 21.13
C VAL A 75 14.49 -3.62 20.39
N ASP A 76 14.44 -2.36 20.83
CA ASP A 76 15.26 -1.29 20.24
C ASP A 76 16.77 -1.58 20.43
N ALA A 77 17.17 -2.24 21.52
CA ALA A 77 18.56 -2.62 21.75
C ALA A 77 19.03 -3.69 20.74
N VAL A 78 18.22 -4.73 20.52
CA VAL A 78 18.48 -5.74 19.48
C VAL A 78 18.55 -5.10 18.10
N SER A 79 17.59 -4.23 17.78
CA SER A 79 17.56 -3.51 16.50
C SER A 79 18.80 -2.63 16.32
N LEU A 80 19.24 -1.91 17.36
CA LEU A 80 20.44 -1.08 17.34
C LEU A 80 21.70 -1.93 17.09
N THR A 81 21.81 -3.10 17.72
CA THR A 81 22.92 -4.03 17.48
C THR A 81 22.92 -4.52 16.04
N GLN A 82 21.77 -5.01 15.54
CA GLN A 82 21.63 -5.46 14.16
C GLN A 82 21.98 -4.36 13.18
N CYS A 83 21.36 -3.17 13.29
CA CYS A 83 21.52 -2.13 12.28
C CYS A 83 22.95 -1.57 12.24
N THR A 84 23.65 -1.58 13.38
CA THR A 84 25.07 -1.23 13.45
C THR A 84 25.94 -2.29 12.79
N LEU A 85 25.72 -3.57 13.12
CA LEU A 85 26.48 -4.69 12.55
C LEU A 85 26.25 -4.81 11.04
N ILE A 86 24.99 -4.99 10.62
CA ILE A 86 24.65 -5.22 9.22
C ILE A 86 24.90 -3.97 8.38
N GLY A 87 24.66 -2.77 8.91
CA GLY A 87 24.94 -1.52 8.21
C GLY A 87 26.44 -1.36 7.92
N THR A 88 27.30 -1.71 8.87
CA THR A 88 28.76 -1.67 8.70
C THR A 88 29.23 -2.71 7.69
N LEU A 89 28.83 -3.98 7.86
CA LEU A 89 29.24 -5.07 6.96
C LEU A 89 28.71 -4.85 5.54
N THR A 90 27.50 -4.32 5.41
CA THR A 90 26.91 -3.97 4.12
C THR A 90 27.68 -2.84 3.44
N ALA A 91 28.04 -1.77 4.17
CA ALA A 91 28.85 -0.70 3.61
C ALA A 91 30.20 -1.23 3.12
N ILE A 92 30.85 -2.12 3.89
CA ILE A 92 32.09 -2.79 3.48
C ILE A 92 31.88 -3.59 2.19
N CYS A 93 30.82 -4.41 2.11
CA CYS A 93 30.52 -5.20 0.91
C CYS A 93 30.25 -4.30 -0.31
N LEU A 94 29.45 -3.23 -0.17
CA LEU A 94 29.19 -2.30 -1.26
C LEU A 94 30.44 -1.53 -1.71
N ILE A 95 31.39 -1.26 -0.81
CA ILE A 95 32.62 -0.52 -1.11
C ILE A 95 33.70 -1.42 -1.72
N PHE A 96 33.85 -2.65 -1.21
CA PHE A 96 35.04 -3.47 -1.47
C PHE A 96 34.75 -4.80 -2.18
N ASP A 97 33.49 -5.22 -2.36
CA ASP A 97 33.18 -6.43 -3.14
C ASP A 97 33.23 -6.14 -4.65
N GLN A 98 34.44 -6.18 -5.21
CA GLN A 98 34.70 -5.91 -6.62
C GLN A 98 33.94 -6.87 -7.55
N GLU A 99 33.84 -8.15 -7.17
CA GLU A 99 33.09 -9.19 -7.88
C GLU A 99 31.62 -8.79 -8.09
N ARG A 100 30.99 -8.22 -7.06
CA ARG A 100 29.60 -7.70 -7.15
C ARG A 100 29.50 -6.49 -8.08
N ARG A 101 30.48 -5.60 -8.04
CA ARG A 101 30.48 -4.32 -8.80
C ARG A 101 30.63 -4.54 -10.29
N GLU A 102 31.36 -5.58 -10.69
CA GLU A 102 31.64 -5.91 -12.09
C GLU A 102 30.57 -6.80 -12.73
N MET A 103 29.54 -7.23 -11.96
CA MET A 103 28.46 -8.07 -12.46
C MET A 103 27.68 -7.43 -13.61
N THR A 104 27.60 -8.16 -14.71
CA THR A 104 26.65 -7.94 -15.80
C THR A 104 25.20 -8.05 -15.29
N TRP A 105 24.22 -7.63 -16.08
CA TRP A 105 22.81 -7.73 -15.66
C TRP A 105 22.37 -9.17 -15.41
N LYS A 106 22.87 -10.15 -16.19
CA LYS A 106 22.59 -11.57 -15.96
C LYS A 106 23.18 -12.02 -14.62
N GLU A 107 24.43 -11.66 -14.34
CA GLU A 107 25.08 -11.98 -13.06
C GLU A 107 24.43 -11.25 -11.88
N ARG A 108 23.78 -10.10 -12.06
CA ARG A 108 23.02 -9.47 -10.97
C ARG A 108 21.72 -10.21 -10.66
N VAL A 109 21.07 -10.78 -11.68
CA VAL A 109 19.82 -11.55 -11.51
C VAL A 109 20.09 -12.92 -10.92
N TRP A 110 21.15 -13.61 -11.33
CA TRP A 110 21.37 -15.01 -10.97
C TRP A 110 22.69 -15.28 -10.26
N GLY A 111 23.58 -14.29 -10.19
CA GLY A 111 24.90 -14.40 -9.60
C GLY A 111 24.86 -14.44 -8.08
N TYR A 112 26.00 -14.86 -7.54
CA TYR A 112 26.18 -15.23 -6.14
C TYR A 112 27.59 -14.82 -5.71
N THR A 113 27.74 -14.12 -4.58
CA THR A 113 29.06 -13.90 -3.95
C THR A 113 29.07 -14.37 -2.50
N GLY A 114 30.19 -14.91 -2.04
CA GLY A 114 30.31 -15.42 -0.66
C GLY A 114 29.99 -14.34 0.39
N ALA A 115 30.53 -13.13 0.20
CA ALA A 115 30.28 -11.99 1.09
C ALA A 115 28.78 -11.62 1.18
N THR A 116 28.06 -11.62 0.05
CA THR A 116 26.63 -11.29 0.03
C THR A 116 25.79 -12.34 0.76
N ASN A 117 26.17 -13.61 0.69
CA ASN A 117 25.43 -14.68 1.36
C ASN A 117 25.67 -14.74 2.85
N THR A 118 26.91 -14.48 3.29
CA THR A 118 27.17 -14.31 4.72
C THR A 118 26.37 -13.13 5.29
N LEU A 119 26.24 -12.02 4.55
CA LEU A 119 25.35 -10.91 4.94
C LEU A 119 23.89 -11.34 5.06
N LEU A 120 23.41 -12.14 4.10
CA LEU A 120 22.05 -12.70 4.12
C LEU A 120 21.85 -13.65 5.31
N GLY A 121 22.81 -14.51 5.64
CA GLY A 121 22.74 -15.40 6.80
C GLY A 121 22.59 -14.62 8.11
N ILE A 122 23.45 -13.61 8.32
CA ILE A 122 23.40 -12.70 9.48
C ILE A 122 22.05 -11.97 9.54
N ALA A 123 21.63 -11.38 8.43
CA ALA A 123 20.39 -10.62 8.35
C ALA A 123 19.16 -11.49 8.60
N ASN A 124 19.11 -12.69 8.03
CA ASN A 124 17.98 -13.60 8.20
C ASN A 124 17.86 -14.11 9.64
N GLY A 125 18.96 -14.32 10.37
CA GLY A 125 18.91 -14.60 11.81
C GLY A 125 18.16 -13.51 12.59
N TYR A 126 18.42 -12.24 12.28
CA TYR A 126 17.67 -11.11 12.84
C TYR A 126 16.22 -11.06 12.38
N PHE A 127 15.95 -11.19 11.07
CA PHE A 127 14.60 -11.03 10.55
C PHE A 127 13.64 -12.14 11.02
N VAL A 128 14.13 -13.37 11.16
CA VAL A 128 13.38 -14.47 11.78
C VAL A 128 13.10 -14.13 13.24
N TRP A 129 14.12 -13.73 14.01
CA TRP A 129 13.93 -13.33 15.41
C TRP A 129 12.92 -12.17 15.55
N HIS A 130 13.04 -11.14 14.70
CA HIS A 130 12.18 -9.96 14.70
C HIS A 130 10.74 -10.34 14.37
N PHE A 131 10.51 -11.18 13.36
CA PHE A 131 9.18 -11.70 13.03
C PHE A 131 8.54 -12.45 14.22
N LEU A 132 9.29 -13.34 14.87
CA LEU A 132 8.83 -14.04 16.07
C LEU A 132 8.53 -13.08 17.22
N ALA A 133 9.36 -12.06 17.43
CA ALA A 133 9.13 -11.01 18.44
C ALA A 133 7.86 -10.20 18.15
N MET A 134 7.61 -9.84 16.89
CA MET A 134 6.40 -9.11 16.48
C MET A 134 5.13 -9.95 16.68
N ILE A 135 5.19 -11.27 16.42
CA ILE A 135 4.08 -12.19 16.72
C ILE A 135 3.86 -12.29 18.23
N LYS A 136 4.92 -12.55 19.00
CA LYS A 136 4.83 -12.69 20.46
C LYS A 136 4.22 -11.45 21.11
N HIS A 137 4.61 -10.27 20.62
CA HIS A 137 4.17 -8.98 21.13
C HIS A 137 3.12 -8.31 20.24
N PHE A 138 2.28 -9.11 19.58
CA PHE A 138 1.29 -8.64 18.61
C PHE A 138 0.36 -7.56 19.16
N ARG A 139 -0.04 -7.64 20.44
CA ARG A 139 -0.89 -6.62 21.10
C ARG A 139 -0.21 -5.26 21.25
N ILE A 140 1.12 -5.22 21.21
CA ILE A 140 1.92 -4.00 21.32
C ILE A 140 2.15 -3.38 19.94
N TYR A 141 2.55 -4.20 18.97
CA TYR A 141 3.02 -3.73 17.65
C TYR A 141 1.95 -3.76 16.55
N GLY A 142 0.93 -4.61 16.67
CA GLY A 142 -0.19 -4.71 15.73
C GLY A 142 0.13 -5.37 14.39
N TRP A 143 -0.90 -5.50 13.55
CA TRP A 143 -0.84 -6.20 12.26
C TRP A 143 0.16 -5.62 11.27
N SER A 144 0.36 -4.30 11.27
CA SER A 144 1.26 -3.65 10.31
C SER A 144 2.71 -4.12 10.47
N MET A 145 3.17 -4.34 11.71
CA MET A 145 4.54 -4.79 11.96
C MET A 145 4.74 -6.28 11.64
N VAL A 146 3.70 -7.10 11.83
CA VAL A 146 3.72 -8.51 11.40
C VAL A 146 3.78 -8.60 9.88
N ALA A 147 2.94 -7.84 9.17
CA ALA A 147 2.96 -7.79 7.71
C ALA A 147 4.32 -7.33 7.17
N HIS A 148 4.92 -6.30 7.78
CA HIS A 148 6.28 -5.86 7.46
C HIS A 148 7.31 -6.99 7.68
N GLY A 149 7.22 -7.72 8.81
CA GLY A 149 8.09 -8.87 9.09
C GLY A 149 7.97 -9.99 8.07
N ILE A 150 6.75 -10.29 7.58
CA ILE A 150 6.51 -11.29 6.53
C ILE A 150 7.17 -10.86 5.22
N CYS A 151 6.94 -9.62 4.77
CA CYS A 151 7.53 -9.10 3.53
C CYS A 151 9.06 -9.08 3.58
N ALA A 152 9.64 -8.58 4.67
CA ALA A 152 11.09 -8.54 4.85
C ALA A 152 11.69 -9.96 4.86
N LEU A 153 11.08 -10.89 5.59
CA LEU A 153 11.54 -12.28 5.64
C LEU A 153 11.44 -12.97 4.27
N ALA A 154 10.36 -12.73 3.51
CA ALA A 154 10.18 -13.32 2.19
C ALA A 154 11.26 -12.84 1.19
N ILE A 155 11.55 -11.54 1.15
CA ILE A 155 12.62 -10.98 0.31
C ILE A 155 13.98 -11.53 0.74
N MET A 156 14.30 -11.51 2.03
CA MET A 156 15.62 -11.95 2.51
C MET A 156 15.82 -13.47 2.37
N MET A 157 14.78 -14.29 2.53
CA MET A 157 14.84 -15.74 2.33
C MET A 157 15.02 -16.10 0.86
N SER A 158 14.46 -15.31 -0.06
CA SER A 158 14.61 -15.55 -1.50
C SER A 158 16.07 -15.51 -1.95
N GLY A 159 16.96 -14.82 -1.23
CA GLY A 159 18.41 -14.79 -1.50
C GLY A 159 19.09 -16.17 -1.44
N PHE A 160 18.52 -17.16 -0.73
CA PHE A 160 19.01 -18.55 -0.67
C PHE A 160 18.58 -19.43 -1.85
N ARG A 161 17.82 -18.88 -2.77
CA ARG A 161 17.68 -19.39 -4.14
C ARG A 161 18.34 -18.32 -4.99
N PRO A 162 19.56 -18.52 -5.52
CA PRO A 162 20.48 -17.46 -6.00
C PRO A 162 19.85 -16.63 -7.13
N ALA A 163 18.97 -15.73 -6.73
CA ALA A 163 18.09 -14.93 -7.54
C ALA A 163 18.05 -13.57 -6.87
N LEU A 164 18.50 -12.55 -7.59
CA LEU A 164 18.59 -11.17 -7.14
C LEU A 164 19.49 -11.01 -5.89
N ASN A 165 20.35 -12.00 -5.62
CA ASN A 165 21.23 -12.04 -4.44
C ASN A 165 22.12 -10.80 -4.39
N CYS A 166 22.62 -10.35 -5.55
CA CYS A 166 23.39 -9.12 -5.70
C CYS A 166 22.71 -7.90 -5.07
N TYR A 167 21.38 -7.82 -5.04
CA TYR A 167 20.64 -6.70 -4.46
C TYR A 167 20.47 -6.79 -2.93
N ALA A 168 20.81 -7.91 -2.29
CA ALA A 168 20.66 -8.05 -0.85
C ALA A 168 21.44 -7.01 -0.03
N PRO A 169 22.74 -6.74 -0.28
CA PRO A 169 23.48 -5.71 0.46
C PRO A 169 22.86 -4.33 0.23
N VAL A 170 22.36 -4.07 -0.98
CA VAL A 170 21.69 -2.80 -1.29
C VAL A 170 20.42 -2.62 -0.44
N GLY A 171 19.58 -3.66 -0.33
CA GLY A 171 18.39 -3.62 0.52
C GLY A 171 18.73 -3.51 2.01
N LEU A 172 19.78 -4.20 2.46
CA LEU A 172 20.26 -4.14 3.84
C LEU A 172 20.88 -2.79 4.23
N LEU A 173 21.32 -1.98 3.26
CA LEU A 173 21.83 -0.64 3.52
C LEU A 173 20.77 0.27 4.15
N TYR A 174 19.49 -0.03 3.94
CA TYR A 174 18.38 0.67 4.57
C TYR A 174 18.42 0.58 6.10
N GLU A 175 19.07 -0.42 6.68
CA GLU A 175 19.25 -0.53 8.13
C GLU A 175 20.12 0.61 8.71
N LEU A 176 20.97 1.28 7.92
CA LEU A 176 21.77 2.40 8.43
C LEU A 176 20.92 3.54 9.01
N SER A 177 19.74 3.82 8.44
CA SER A 177 18.84 4.84 9.00
C SER A 177 18.22 4.42 10.33
N ASN A 178 18.24 3.12 10.67
CA ASN A 178 17.72 2.61 11.93
C ASN A 178 18.67 2.90 13.11
N ILE A 179 19.95 3.17 12.85
CA ILE A 179 20.90 3.58 13.90
C ILE A 179 20.43 4.87 14.58
N PRO A 180 20.29 6.02 13.86
CA PRO A 180 19.80 7.23 14.50
C PRO A 180 18.36 7.11 14.98
N LEU A 181 17.52 6.25 14.36
CA LEU A 181 16.14 5.99 14.80
C LEU A 181 16.10 5.36 16.20
N ASN A 182 16.86 4.28 16.43
CA ASN A 182 16.91 3.60 17.72
C ASN A 182 17.49 4.52 18.79
N LEU A 183 18.55 5.26 18.48
CA LEU A 183 19.09 6.29 19.37
C LEU A 183 18.05 7.37 19.71
N HIS A 184 17.23 7.78 18.74
CA HIS A 184 16.14 8.73 18.96
C HIS A 184 15.10 8.20 19.97
N ARG A 185 14.74 6.92 19.85
CA ARG A 185 13.79 6.25 20.76
C ARG A 185 14.36 6.12 22.17
N PHE A 186 15.64 5.78 22.31
CA PHE A 186 16.31 5.77 23.61
C PHE A 186 16.31 7.15 24.26
N MET A 187 16.62 8.22 23.51
CA MET A 187 16.59 9.59 24.04
C MET A 187 15.22 9.99 24.58
N ILE A 188 14.13 9.55 23.93
CA ILE A 188 12.76 9.75 24.43
C ILE A 188 12.57 9.05 25.78
N LYS A 189 12.93 7.76 25.86
CA LYS A 189 12.79 6.96 27.09
C LYS A 189 13.67 7.46 28.23
N LEU A 190 14.78 8.13 27.91
CA LEU A 190 15.69 8.78 28.86
C LEU A 190 15.23 10.19 29.29
N GLY A 191 14.08 10.67 28.83
CA GLY A 191 13.56 12.00 29.17
C GLY A 191 14.33 13.15 28.52
N MET A 192 15.09 12.89 27.44
CA MET A 192 15.87 13.89 26.71
C MET A 192 15.04 14.60 25.62
N GLU A 193 13.71 14.54 25.71
CA GLU A 193 12.82 15.20 24.78
C GLU A 193 13.06 16.72 24.78
N GLY A 194 13.20 17.30 23.59
CA GLY A 194 13.47 18.74 23.46
C GLY A 194 14.95 19.12 23.52
N SER A 195 15.85 18.20 23.89
CA SER A 195 17.29 18.49 23.99
C SER A 195 17.96 18.77 22.63
N ARG A 196 19.09 19.49 22.65
CA ARG A 196 19.94 19.71 21.46
C ARG A 196 20.45 18.40 20.88
N ALA A 197 20.80 17.43 21.73
CA ALA A 197 21.25 16.10 21.31
C ALA A 197 20.16 15.37 20.51
N GLN A 198 18.91 15.39 20.98
CA GLN A 198 17.79 14.79 20.26
C GLN A 198 17.50 15.50 18.92
N LEU A 199 17.68 16.82 18.85
CA LEU A 199 17.54 17.57 17.59
C LEU A 199 18.63 17.17 16.59
N ILE A 200 19.90 17.13 17.00
CA ILE A 200 21.02 16.73 16.16
C ILE A 200 20.81 15.30 15.64
N ASN A 201 20.46 14.37 16.53
CA ASN A 201 20.14 13.00 16.12
C ASN A 201 18.92 12.94 15.17
N GLY A 202 17.89 13.77 15.41
CA GLY A 202 16.75 13.88 14.50
C GLY A 202 17.14 14.37 13.09
N ILE A 203 18.10 15.30 12.98
CA ILE A 203 18.67 15.73 11.69
C ILE A 203 19.40 14.57 11.04
N PHE A 204 20.28 13.87 11.76
CA PHE A 204 20.96 12.67 11.26
C PHE A 204 19.98 11.60 10.79
N LEU A 205 18.89 11.37 11.52
CA LEU A 205 17.83 10.45 11.13
C LEU A 205 17.20 10.86 9.80
N VAL A 206 16.80 12.12 9.63
CA VAL A 206 16.19 12.59 8.38
C VAL A 206 17.16 12.51 7.20
N VAL A 207 18.41 12.94 7.40
CA VAL A 207 19.45 12.93 6.35
C VAL A 207 19.79 11.50 5.94
N THR A 208 20.07 10.62 6.89
CA THR A 208 20.40 9.21 6.58
C THR A 208 19.22 8.51 5.89
N PHE A 209 17.99 8.72 6.36
CA PHE A 209 16.79 8.16 5.73
C PHE A 209 16.61 8.65 4.30
N LEU A 210 16.73 9.96 4.05
CA LEU A 210 16.66 10.55 2.70
C LEU A 210 17.72 9.94 1.78
N SER A 211 18.98 9.90 2.23
CA SER A 211 20.10 9.44 1.41
C SER A 211 19.99 7.95 1.05
N VAL A 212 19.81 7.06 2.04
CA VAL A 212 19.89 5.61 1.81
C VAL A 212 18.57 5.02 1.32
N ARG A 213 17.42 5.47 1.81
CA ARG A 213 16.11 4.85 1.49
C ARG A 213 15.37 5.53 0.35
N ILE A 214 15.47 6.86 0.23
CA ILE A 214 14.75 7.60 -0.81
C ILE A 214 15.62 7.76 -2.06
N ILE A 215 16.78 8.41 -1.95
CA ILE A 215 17.62 8.70 -3.11
C ILE A 215 18.26 7.41 -3.64
N TYR A 216 19.10 6.77 -2.83
CA TYR A 216 19.80 5.56 -3.25
C TYR A 216 18.83 4.39 -3.45
N GLY A 217 17.84 4.24 -2.56
CA GLY A 217 16.82 3.20 -2.70
C GLY A 217 15.98 3.31 -3.97
N SER A 218 15.62 4.51 -4.43
CA SER A 218 14.91 4.66 -5.71
C SER A 218 15.79 4.32 -6.91
N TYR A 219 17.05 4.73 -6.85
CA TYR A 219 18.01 4.39 -7.90
C TYR A 219 18.15 2.87 -8.01
N THR A 220 18.35 2.16 -6.91
CA THR A 220 18.57 0.71 -6.97
C THR A 220 17.30 -0.09 -7.24
N MET A 221 16.14 0.41 -6.83
CA MET A 221 14.83 -0.15 -7.18
C MET A 221 14.60 -0.14 -8.70
N TYR A 222 14.96 0.96 -9.38
CA TYR A 222 14.91 1.02 -10.85
C TYR A 222 15.78 -0.07 -11.48
N TRP A 223 17.01 -0.26 -11.00
CA TRP A 223 17.89 -1.31 -11.50
C TRP A 223 17.34 -2.71 -11.26
N LEU A 224 16.81 -2.98 -10.06
CA LEU A 224 16.19 -4.25 -9.71
C LEU A 224 15.05 -4.60 -10.67
N PHE A 225 14.13 -3.66 -10.89
CA PHE A 225 12.99 -3.86 -11.78
C PHE A 225 13.38 -3.93 -13.26
N SER A 226 14.37 -3.16 -13.69
CA SER A 226 14.94 -3.29 -15.04
C SER A 226 15.51 -4.69 -15.27
N ASP A 227 16.27 -5.23 -14.31
CA ASP A 227 16.91 -6.54 -14.44
C ASP A 227 15.90 -7.69 -14.33
N ILE A 228 14.87 -7.56 -13.48
CA ILE A 228 13.71 -8.48 -13.44
C ILE A 228 12.95 -8.45 -14.77
N TYR A 229 12.67 -7.27 -15.32
CA TYR A 229 11.98 -7.12 -16.60
C TYR A 229 12.76 -7.82 -17.72
N ARG A 230 14.07 -7.55 -17.83
CA ARG A 230 14.95 -8.23 -18.80
C ARG A 230 14.93 -9.75 -18.62
N ALA A 231 15.02 -10.23 -17.40
CA ALA A 231 15.00 -11.67 -17.11
C ALA A 231 13.68 -12.36 -17.48
N VAL A 232 12.55 -11.64 -17.44
CA VAL A 232 11.23 -12.17 -17.82
C VAL A 232 10.98 -12.07 -19.33
N THR A 233 11.56 -11.08 -20.01
CA THR A 233 11.36 -10.86 -21.46
C THR A 233 12.36 -11.60 -22.35
N GLU A 234 13.49 -12.06 -21.81
CA GLU A 234 14.53 -12.74 -22.57
C GLU A 234 14.12 -14.19 -22.93
N THR A 235 14.22 -14.55 -24.21
CA THR A 235 13.87 -15.89 -24.73
C THR A 235 15.06 -16.82 -24.91
N THR A 236 16.28 -16.35 -24.66
CA THR A 236 17.53 -17.12 -24.83
C THR A 236 18.01 -17.74 -23.52
N TYR A 237 18.05 -19.08 -23.47
CA TYR A 237 18.48 -19.85 -22.29
C TYR A 237 19.91 -20.35 -22.46
N GLU A 238 20.87 -19.63 -21.89
CA GLU A 238 22.23 -20.15 -21.71
C GLU A 238 22.43 -20.65 -20.27
N PRO A 239 22.96 -21.86 -20.06
CA PRO A 239 23.31 -22.34 -18.73
C PRO A 239 24.49 -21.51 -18.19
N MET A 240 24.26 -20.78 -17.09
CA MET A 240 25.32 -19.98 -16.48
C MET A 240 26.25 -20.85 -15.61
N VAL A 241 27.56 -20.67 -15.81
CA VAL A 241 28.62 -21.31 -15.03
C VAL A 241 29.07 -20.35 -13.94
N TYR A 242 28.93 -20.74 -12.68
CA TYR A 242 29.39 -19.95 -11.53
C TYR A 242 30.83 -20.34 -11.18
N SER A 243 31.71 -19.38 -10.89
CA SER A 243 33.04 -19.64 -10.32
C SER A 243 33.17 -18.92 -8.99
N THR A 244 33.19 -19.68 -7.89
CA THR A 244 33.61 -19.15 -6.58
C THR A 244 35.00 -19.69 -6.28
N GLY A 245 36.02 -18.83 -6.38
CA GLY A 245 37.37 -19.13 -5.87
C GLY A 245 37.99 -20.43 -6.39
N GLY A 246 37.81 -20.76 -7.68
CA GLY A 246 38.41 -21.94 -8.31
C GLY A 246 37.61 -23.24 -8.22
N LYS A 247 36.40 -23.24 -7.64
CA LYS A 247 35.45 -24.35 -7.77
C LYS A 247 34.20 -23.85 -8.51
N ALA A 248 33.99 -24.40 -9.71
CA ALA A 248 32.81 -24.11 -10.50
C ALA A 248 31.60 -24.88 -9.97
N TRP A 249 30.51 -24.16 -9.68
CA TRP A 249 29.22 -24.77 -9.38
C TRP A 249 28.33 -24.61 -10.60
N GLN A 250 27.81 -25.71 -11.13
CA GLN A 250 26.81 -25.70 -12.20
C GLN A 250 25.45 -25.98 -11.56
N LEU A 251 24.52 -25.03 -11.67
CA LEU A 251 23.11 -25.37 -11.47
C LEU A 251 22.67 -26.24 -12.65
N LYS A 252 22.13 -27.44 -12.36
CA LYS A 252 21.75 -28.43 -13.37
C LYS A 252 20.56 -28.03 -14.27
N THR A 253 19.94 -26.86 -14.08
CA THR A 253 18.74 -26.45 -14.84
C THR A 253 18.81 -24.99 -15.29
N PRO A 254 18.30 -24.66 -16.49
CA PRO A 254 18.21 -23.29 -16.98
C PRO A 254 17.24 -22.51 -16.07
N LEU A 255 17.74 -21.51 -15.34
CA LEU A 255 16.94 -20.81 -14.35
C LEU A 255 16.09 -19.71 -15.02
N GLN A 256 14.95 -20.09 -15.59
CA GLN A 256 13.85 -19.14 -15.71
C GLN A 256 13.56 -18.59 -14.30
N LEU A 257 13.55 -17.27 -14.15
CA LEU A 257 13.19 -16.64 -12.88
C LEU A 257 11.72 -17.00 -12.59
N PRO A 258 11.44 -17.80 -11.54
CA PRO A 258 10.07 -18.27 -11.29
C PRO A 258 9.12 -17.10 -11.10
N MET A 259 7.97 -17.12 -11.77
CA MET A 259 7.01 -16.01 -11.73
C MET A 259 6.54 -15.68 -10.32
N TRP A 260 6.50 -16.65 -9.40
CA TRP A 260 6.18 -16.37 -8.00
C TRP A 260 7.24 -15.50 -7.30
N ILE A 261 8.54 -15.63 -7.65
CA ILE A 261 9.62 -14.76 -7.14
C ILE A 261 9.45 -13.37 -7.71
N VAL A 262 9.17 -13.26 -9.00
CA VAL A 262 8.90 -11.98 -9.68
C VAL A 262 7.74 -11.25 -8.99
N VAL A 263 6.60 -11.92 -8.83
CA VAL A 263 5.40 -11.35 -8.18
C VAL A 263 5.69 -11.01 -6.72
N MET A 264 6.37 -11.89 -5.98
CA MET A 264 6.72 -11.64 -4.59
C MET A 264 7.62 -10.41 -4.45
N HIS A 265 8.66 -10.28 -5.28
CA HIS A 265 9.59 -9.14 -5.23
C HIS A 265 8.90 -7.86 -5.65
N LEU A 266 8.13 -7.87 -6.73
CA LEU A 266 7.34 -6.71 -7.14
C LEU A 266 6.41 -6.24 -6.01
N LEU A 267 5.61 -7.14 -5.42
CA LEU A 267 4.68 -6.75 -4.36
C LEU A 267 5.39 -6.29 -3.09
N ALA A 268 6.38 -7.05 -2.61
CA ALA A 268 7.05 -6.78 -1.33
C ALA A 268 7.95 -5.53 -1.42
N GLU A 269 8.75 -5.39 -2.48
CA GLU A 269 9.63 -4.22 -2.66
C GLU A 269 8.81 -2.96 -2.97
N THR A 270 7.77 -3.02 -3.82
CA THR A 270 6.88 -1.86 -4.03
C THR A 270 6.20 -1.44 -2.73
N THR A 271 5.77 -2.39 -1.90
CA THR A 271 5.19 -2.09 -0.59
C THR A 271 6.19 -1.39 0.32
N ILE A 272 7.41 -1.92 0.47
CA ILE A 272 8.46 -1.32 1.31
C ILE A 272 8.86 0.06 0.77
N PHE A 273 8.97 0.20 -0.55
CA PHE A 273 9.26 1.46 -1.22
C PHE A 273 8.22 2.53 -0.92
N VAL A 274 6.93 2.24 -1.14
CA VAL A 274 5.84 3.18 -0.82
C VAL A 274 5.84 3.54 0.67
N LEU A 275 6.07 2.56 1.56
CA LEU A 275 6.15 2.81 3.00
C LEU A 275 7.31 3.75 3.36
N ASN A 276 8.47 3.65 2.71
CA ASN A 276 9.59 4.57 2.93
C ASN A 276 9.21 6.02 2.62
N TYR A 277 8.50 6.28 1.51
CA TYR A 277 8.01 7.63 1.19
C TYR A 277 6.98 8.14 2.20
N VAL A 278 6.06 7.27 2.64
CA VAL A 278 5.06 7.61 3.67
C VAL A 278 5.74 7.94 5.00
N TRP A 279 6.74 7.16 5.42
CA TRP A 279 7.50 7.41 6.64
C TRP A 279 8.32 8.69 6.55
N PHE A 280 8.98 8.94 5.42
CA PHE A 280 9.72 10.17 5.19
C PHE A 280 8.81 11.41 5.27
N TYR A 281 7.65 11.37 4.61
CA TYR A 281 6.65 12.43 4.71
C TYR A 281 6.21 12.68 6.16
N LYS A 282 5.95 11.61 6.93
CA LYS A 282 5.58 11.74 8.36
C LYS A 282 6.72 12.35 9.19
N MET A 283 7.96 11.93 8.97
CA MET A 283 9.13 12.46 9.66
C MET A 283 9.31 13.95 9.38
N VAL A 284 9.25 14.37 8.12
CA VAL A 284 9.37 15.78 7.72
C VAL A 284 8.22 16.61 8.30
N ASN A 285 6.97 16.14 8.22
CA ASN A 285 5.83 16.87 8.77
C ASN A 285 5.91 17.02 10.30
N LEU A 286 6.38 16.00 11.01
CA LEU A 286 6.65 16.08 12.45
C LEU A 286 7.75 17.11 12.77
N LEU A 287 8.85 17.12 12.00
CA LEU A 287 9.92 18.09 12.16
C LEU A 287 9.44 19.53 11.90
N LEU A 288 8.72 19.76 10.81
CA LEU A 288 8.16 21.07 10.45
C LEU A 288 7.18 21.58 11.52
N ARG A 289 6.30 20.71 12.05
CA ARG A 289 5.42 21.05 13.16
C ARG A 289 6.19 21.42 14.42
N ARG A 290 7.31 20.75 14.70
CA ARG A 290 8.17 21.05 15.86
C ARG A 290 8.86 22.39 15.71
N ILE A 291 9.39 22.70 14.52
CA ILE A 291 9.98 24.01 14.19
C ILE A 291 8.92 25.11 14.34
N ALA A 292 7.73 24.92 13.76
CA ALA A 292 6.62 25.87 13.88
C ALA A 292 6.21 26.12 15.34
N ARG A 293 6.11 25.06 16.17
CA ARG A 293 5.85 25.20 17.61
C ARG A 293 6.97 25.91 18.36
N SER A 294 8.23 25.66 18.00
CA SER A 294 9.39 26.33 18.60
C SER A 294 9.37 27.83 18.28
N ASN A 295 9.11 28.18 17.02
CA ASN A 295 8.99 29.57 16.58
C ASN A 295 7.80 30.28 17.22
N ALA A 296 6.65 29.60 17.35
CA ALA A 296 5.49 30.12 18.07
C ALA A 296 5.80 30.34 19.56
N LYS A 297 6.50 29.41 20.24
CA LYS A 297 6.93 29.59 21.63
C LYS A 297 7.93 30.74 21.77
N ALA A 298 8.85 30.92 20.83
CA ALA A 298 9.80 32.04 20.83
C ALA A 298 9.07 33.38 20.63
N SER A 299 8.10 33.43 19.72
CA SER A 299 7.25 34.61 19.48
C SER A 299 6.40 34.95 20.71
N VAL A 300 5.74 33.98 21.34
CA VAL A 300 4.96 34.16 22.57
C VAL A 300 5.85 34.63 23.73
N LYS A 301 7.07 34.08 23.87
CA LYS A 301 8.04 34.53 24.88
C LYS A 301 8.52 35.97 24.63
N GLY A 302 8.70 36.35 23.36
CA GLY A 302 8.99 37.74 22.97
C GLY A 302 7.85 38.70 23.31
N ILE A 303 6.59 38.28 23.09
CA ILE A 303 5.40 39.04 23.45
C ILE A 303 5.26 39.16 24.98
N MET A 304 5.50 38.09 25.74
CA MET A 304 5.46 38.12 27.21
C MET A 304 6.55 39.01 27.82
N ASN A 305 7.75 39.00 27.25
CA ASN A 305 8.84 39.88 27.69
C ASN A 305 8.56 41.37 27.40
N ASN A 306 7.79 41.67 26.33
CA ASN A 306 7.36 43.03 26.01
C ASN A 306 6.09 43.48 26.77
N SER A 307 5.38 42.56 27.42
CA SER A 307 4.08 42.82 28.08
C SER A 307 4.18 42.90 29.62
N ALA A 308 5.37 43.08 30.18
CA ALA A 308 5.59 43.13 31.63
C ALA A 308 5.04 44.39 32.34
N ASN A 309 4.29 45.26 31.66
CA ASN A 309 3.53 46.35 32.26
C ASN A 309 2.12 46.36 31.67
N ASN A 310 1.13 45.82 32.41
CA ASN A 310 -0.26 46.32 32.52
C ASN A 310 -1.20 45.19 32.99
N ALA A 311 -1.66 45.29 34.23
CA ALA A 311 -2.52 44.34 34.94
C ALA A 311 -4.01 44.35 34.47
N GLY A 312 -4.29 44.67 33.21
CA GLY A 312 -5.65 44.70 32.65
C GLY A 312 -6.07 43.43 31.89
N ASP A 313 -5.11 42.60 31.49
CA ASP A 313 -5.32 41.57 30.47
C ASP A 313 -5.93 40.25 31.00
N ALA A 314 -6.04 40.11 32.33
CA ALA A 314 -6.61 38.92 32.98
C ALA A 314 -8.13 38.78 32.75
N LYS A 315 -8.88 39.89 32.69
CA LYS A 315 -10.32 39.87 32.36
C LYS A 315 -10.58 39.61 30.88
N LEU A 316 -9.68 40.05 29.99
CA LEU A 316 -9.75 39.75 28.57
C LEU A 316 -9.41 38.28 28.28
N LYS A 317 -8.48 37.69 29.06
CA LYS A 317 -8.15 36.26 29.01
C LYS A 317 -9.31 35.34 29.41
N ILE A 318 -10.13 35.70 30.40
CA ILE A 318 -11.31 34.91 30.78
C ILE A 318 -12.38 34.97 29.67
N SER A 319 -12.55 36.12 29.01
CA SER A 319 -13.39 36.27 27.81
C SER A 319 -12.84 35.47 26.61
N LEU A 320 -11.51 35.40 26.45
CA LEU A 320 -10.86 34.57 25.42
C LEU A 320 -10.94 33.06 25.72
N ILE A 321 -10.96 32.64 26.98
CA ILE A 321 -11.11 31.23 27.39
C ILE A 321 -12.50 30.70 27.04
N HIS A 322 -13.54 31.56 27.05
CA HIS A 322 -14.85 31.22 26.50
C HIS A 322 -14.89 31.23 24.96
N LYS A 323 -13.94 31.92 24.32
CA LYS A 323 -13.90 32.14 22.86
C LYS A 323 -12.92 31.24 22.10
N VAL A 324 -12.14 30.40 22.81
CA VAL A 324 -11.20 29.45 22.19
C VAL A 324 -11.28 28.09 22.90
N GLY A 325 -12.11 27.17 22.38
CA GLY A 325 -11.83 25.74 22.54
C GLY A 325 -12.98 24.73 22.60
N GLY A 326 -14.22 25.08 22.27
CA GLY A 326 -15.27 24.11 21.95
C GLY A 326 -16.06 24.61 20.75
N ASN A 327 -15.79 24.05 19.57
CA ASN A 327 -16.52 24.44 18.36
C ASN A 327 -17.99 24.03 18.52
N ILE A 328 -18.97 24.82 18.06
CA ILE A 328 -20.40 24.43 18.08
C ILE A 328 -20.59 23.04 17.44
N ASN A 329 -19.77 22.73 16.44
CA ASN A 329 -19.70 21.43 15.77
C ASN A 329 -19.28 20.28 16.72
N ASP A 330 -18.37 20.52 17.66
CA ASP A 330 -17.92 19.49 18.61
C ASP A 330 -19.04 19.11 19.58
N ALA A 331 -19.83 20.09 20.03
CA ALA A 331 -20.99 19.84 20.89
C ALA A 331 -22.07 19.00 20.17
N GLN A 332 -22.34 19.31 18.90
CA GLN A 332 -23.27 18.53 18.07
C GLN A 332 -22.79 17.09 17.85
N ILE A 333 -21.48 16.90 17.59
CA ILE A 333 -20.87 15.57 17.44
C ILE A 333 -21.00 14.77 18.74
N GLN A 334 -20.69 15.36 19.89
CA GLN A 334 -20.82 14.67 21.18
C GLN A 334 -22.28 14.30 21.48
N HIS A 335 -23.23 15.20 21.23
CA HIS A 335 -24.65 14.89 21.40
C HIS A 335 -25.09 13.71 20.53
N ALA A 336 -24.70 13.68 19.24
CA ALA A 336 -25.00 12.58 18.33
C ALA A 336 -24.38 11.25 18.79
N LEU A 337 -23.14 11.26 19.30
CA LEU A 337 -22.48 10.07 19.86
C LEU A 337 -23.23 9.51 21.08
N ILE A 338 -23.67 10.38 21.99
CA ILE A 338 -24.45 9.98 23.17
C ILE A 338 -25.79 9.37 22.73
N ARG A 339 -26.50 10.01 21.80
CA ARG A 339 -27.78 9.50 21.27
C ARG A 339 -27.62 8.13 20.61
N ALA A 340 -26.59 7.94 19.78
CA ALA A 340 -26.31 6.66 19.14
C ALA A 340 -25.93 5.57 20.14
N LYS A 341 -25.25 5.92 21.25
CA LYS A 341 -24.93 4.95 22.32
C LYS A 341 -26.17 4.47 23.07
N VAL A 342 -27.17 5.35 23.25
CA VAL A 342 -28.42 5.03 23.97
C VAL A 342 -29.44 4.33 23.06
N LYS A 343 -29.70 4.87 21.87
CA LYS A 343 -30.76 4.42 20.95
C LYS A 343 -30.28 3.43 19.89
N GLY A 344 -28.97 3.32 19.67
CA GLY A 344 -28.40 2.58 18.53
C GLY A 344 -28.42 3.41 17.25
N LEU A 345 -29.50 3.30 16.48
CA LEU A 345 -29.70 4.08 15.25
C LEU A 345 -30.34 5.43 15.58
N ILE A 346 -29.91 6.49 14.91
CA ILE A 346 -30.39 7.86 15.13
C ILE A 346 -31.08 8.42 13.89
N HIS A 347 -31.84 9.49 14.08
CA HIS A 347 -32.53 10.21 13.01
C HIS A 347 -31.64 11.29 12.38
N LEU A 348 -32.01 11.72 11.16
CA LEU A 348 -31.30 12.75 10.40
C LEU A 348 -31.12 14.07 11.18
N ASN A 349 -32.13 14.48 11.93
CA ASN A 349 -32.09 15.71 12.74
C ASN A 349 -31.12 15.61 13.93
N GLU A 350 -30.78 14.40 14.38
CA GLU A 350 -29.83 14.13 15.45
C GLU A 350 -28.37 14.10 14.95
N LEU A 351 -28.13 14.01 13.64
CA LEU A 351 -26.78 14.04 13.05
C LEU A 351 -26.19 15.45 12.99
N PRO A 352 -24.86 15.61 13.06
CA PRO A 352 -24.21 16.89 12.75
C PRO A 352 -24.27 17.19 11.25
N ALA A 353 -24.21 18.47 10.87
CA ALA A 353 -24.43 18.93 9.50
C ALA A 353 -23.61 18.20 8.41
N PRO A 354 -22.30 17.92 8.57
CA PRO A 354 -21.51 17.24 7.53
C PRO A 354 -21.99 15.83 7.17
N TRP A 355 -22.74 15.15 8.05
CA TRP A 355 -23.26 13.79 7.83
C TRP A 355 -24.66 13.77 7.22
N ARG A 356 -25.34 14.91 7.12
CA ARG A 356 -26.70 15.05 6.57
C ARG A 356 -26.67 15.14 5.03
N ILE A 357 -26.24 14.07 4.37
CA ILE A 357 -25.99 14.07 2.91
C ILE A 357 -27.29 14.02 2.09
N ASN A 358 -28.26 13.22 2.50
CA ASN A 358 -29.55 13.08 1.80
C ASN A 358 -30.67 13.50 2.76
N PRO A 359 -31.40 14.60 2.49
CA PRO A 359 -32.44 15.10 3.38
C PRO A 359 -33.70 14.22 3.43
N HIS A 360 -33.86 13.31 2.47
CA HIS A 360 -35.05 12.46 2.34
C HIS A 360 -34.95 11.13 3.11
N ILE A 361 -33.75 10.78 3.58
CA ILE A 361 -33.51 9.62 4.43
C ILE A 361 -33.60 10.08 5.89
N ILE A 362 -34.63 9.65 6.62
CA ILE A 362 -35.01 10.27 7.90
C ILE A 362 -34.43 9.50 9.11
N SER A 363 -34.24 8.20 8.97
CA SER A 363 -33.87 7.29 10.05
C SER A 363 -32.79 6.28 9.63
N GLY A 364 -32.37 5.45 10.58
CA GLY A 364 -31.46 4.33 10.33
C GLY A 364 -29.97 4.68 10.33
N TYR A 365 -29.59 5.89 10.75
CA TYR A 365 -28.20 6.33 10.75
C TYR A 365 -27.38 5.73 11.88
N ARG A 366 -26.18 5.26 11.53
CA ARG A 366 -25.14 4.85 12.48
C ARG A 366 -24.25 6.05 12.81
N PHE A 367 -23.77 6.14 14.05
CA PHE A 367 -22.79 7.17 14.42
C PHE A 367 -21.85 6.67 15.53
N THR A 368 -20.54 6.74 15.32
CA THR A 368 -19.53 6.20 16.25
C THR A 368 -18.18 6.90 16.13
N SER A 369 -17.39 6.88 17.20
CA SER A 369 -16.04 7.47 17.24
C SER A 369 -14.92 6.48 16.89
N SER A 370 -15.22 5.18 16.83
CA SER A 370 -14.21 4.13 16.63
C SER A 370 -14.31 3.47 15.27
N VAL A 371 -13.20 3.39 14.54
CA VAL A 371 -13.07 2.63 13.28
C VAL A 371 -13.52 1.18 13.46
N ARG A 372 -13.13 0.54 14.55
CA ARG A 372 -13.53 -0.85 14.86
C ARG A 372 -15.04 -0.98 15.03
N ALA A 373 -15.66 0.02 15.65
CA ALA A 373 -17.11 0.05 15.81
C ALA A 373 -17.81 0.30 14.47
N CYS A 374 -17.25 1.11 13.56
CA CYS A 374 -17.74 1.24 12.18
C CYS A 374 -17.78 -0.12 11.48
N CYS A 375 -16.65 -0.86 11.49
CA CYS A 375 -16.59 -2.19 10.88
C CYS A 375 -17.56 -3.18 11.51
N ARG A 376 -17.66 -3.21 12.85
CA ARG A 376 -18.64 -4.09 13.53
C ARG A 376 -20.08 -3.72 13.19
N SER A 377 -20.36 -2.43 12.99
CA SER A 377 -21.70 -1.94 12.65
C SER A 377 -22.14 -2.29 11.24
N ALA A 378 -21.22 -2.68 10.34
CA ALA A 378 -21.56 -3.17 8.99
C ALA A 378 -22.41 -4.45 9.03
N PHE A 379 -22.30 -5.24 10.10
CA PHE A 379 -23.08 -6.45 10.37
C PHE A 379 -24.37 -6.16 11.14
N ARG A 380 -24.73 -4.89 11.34
CA ARG A 380 -26.01 -4.48 11.93
C ARG A 380 -26.87 -3.85 10.85
N TRP A 381 -28.19 -4.05 10.97
CA TRP A 381 -29.16 -3.42 10.08
C TRP A 381 -29.14 -1.89 10.24
N SER A 382 -29.06 -1.17 9.14
CA SER A 382 -28.98 0.30 9.07
C SER A 382 -29.33 0.79 7.67
N ASN A 383 -29.47 2.11 7.50
CA ASN A 383 -29.69 2.73 6.19
C ASN A 383 -28.55 2.55 5.18
N GLU A 384 -27.38 2.11 5.64
CA GLU A 384 -26.23 1.81 4.79
C GLU A 384 -26.04 0.32 4.53
N SER A 385 -26.86 -0.57 5.11
CA SER A 385 -26.64 -2.02 5.02
C SER A 385 -26.66 -2.51 3.58
N ILE A 386 -27.64 -2.09 2.78
CA ILE A 386 -27.70 -2.46 1.36
C ILE A 386 -26.49 -1.88 0.60
N ASN A 387 -26.10 -0.62 0.85
CA ASN A 387 -24.93 0.00 0.19
C ASN A 387 -23.60 -0.70 0.53
N ILE A 388 -23.47 -1.27 1.73
CA ILE A 388 -22.26 -2.02 2.11
C ILE A 388 -22.27 -3.39 1.44
N TRP A 389 -23.36 -4.14 1.61
CA TRP A 389 -23.41 -5.55 1.23
C TRP A 389 -23.64 -5.77 -0.27
N SER A 390 -24.23 -4.81 -0.98
CA SER A 390 -24.31 -4.82 -2.44
C SER A 390 -22.92 -4.94 -3.07
N HIS A 391 -21.91 -4.22 -2.56
CA HIS A 391 -20.56 -4.24 -3.11
C HIS A 391 -19.61 -5.19 -2.37
N LEU A 392 -19.83 -5.46 -1.08
CA LEU A 392 -19.00 -6.39 -0.32
C LEU A 392 -19.23 -7.85 -0.76
N THR A 393 -20.47 -8.24 -1.05
CA THR A 393 -20.78 -9.63 -1.44
C THR A 393 -20.11 -10.01 -2.76
N PRO A 394 -20.21 -9.23 -3.87
CA PRO A 394 -19.51 -9.52 -5.11
C PRO A 394 -17.98 -9.51 -4.96
N LEU A 395 -17.43 -8.63 -4.11
CA LEU A 395 -16.00 -8.65 -3.80
C LEU A 395 -15.58 -9.99 -3.17
N LEU A 396 -16.33 -10.48 -2.18
CA LEU A 396 -16.06 -11.77 -1.57
C LEU A 396 -16.20 -12.92 -2.58
N VAL A 397 -17.19 -12.86 -3.48
CA VAL A 397 -17.35 -13.85 -4.54
C VAL A 397 -16.13 -13.89 -5.48
N ILE A 398 -15.62 -12.72 -5.91
CA ILE A 398 -14.41 -12.64 -6.75
C ILE A 398 -13.19 -13.22 -6.02
N LEU A 399 -13.03 -12.90 -4.73
CA LEU A 399 -11.88 -13.35 -3.93
C LEU A 399 -11.93 -14.85 -3.57
N LEU A 400 -13.12 -15.38 -3.30
CA LEU A 400 -13.31 -16.77 -2.87
C LEU A 400 -13.46 -17.75 -4.05
N LEU A 401 -13.94 -17.29 -5.20
CA LEU A 401 -14.19 -18.10 -6.39
C LEU A 401 -13.42 -17.57 -7.63
N PRO A 402 -12.08 -17.39 -7.57
CA PRO A 402 -11.30 -16.80 -8.66
C PRO A 402 -11.40 -17.60 -9.96
N THR A 403 -11.64 -18.92 -9.89
CA THR A 403 -11.82 -19.79 -11.07
C THR A 403 -13.06 -19.47 -11.88
N LYS A 404 -14.06 -18.79 -11.30
CA LYS A 404 -15.27 -18.33 -12.02
C LYS A 404 -15.03 -17.05 -12.81
N PHE A 405 -13.97 -16.31 -12.49
CA PHE A 405 -13.57 -15.08 -13.16
C PHE A 405 -12.27 -15.29 -13.93
N SER A 406 -12.08 -16.48 -14.50
CA SER A 406 -10.89 -16.78 -15.29
C SER A 406 -10.82 -15.93 -16.56
N VAL A 407 -9.59 -15.60 -16.94
CA VAL A 407 -9.31 -14.88 -18.18
C VAL A 407 -9.44 -15.80 -19.38
N VAL A 408 -9.83 -15.24 -20.52
CA VAL A 408 -9.97 -15.99 -21.76
C VAL A 408 -8.59 -16.53 -22.17
N GLY A 409 -8.53 -17.86 -22.24
CA GLY A 409 -7.43 -18.75 -22.66
C GLY A 409 -6.14 -18.70 -21.84
N TRP A 410 -6.33 -18.71 -20.52
CA TRP A 410 -5.35 -19.12 -19.52
C TRP A 410 -4.68 -20.48 -19.82
N ASP A 411 -5.43 -21.45 -20.36
CA ASP A 411 -4.98 -22.84 -20.56
C ASP A 411 -4.48 -23.15 -21.99
N SER A 412 -4.37 -22.13 -22.86
CA SER A 412 -4.12 -22.31 -24.30
C SER A 412 -3.03 -21.35 -24.82
N GLN A 413 -1.96 -21.88 -25.41
CA GLN A 413 -0.90 -21.09 -26.08
C GLN A 413 -1.31 -20.66 -27.51
N PRO A 414 -0.89 -19.48 -28.02
CA PRO A 414 -0.35 -18.32 -27.31
C PRO A 414 -1.36 -17.17 -27.31
N SER A 415 -2.01 -16.89 -26.17
CA SER A 415 -2.38 -15.49 -25.92
C SER A 415 -1.13 -14.69 -25.63
N SER A 416 -1.06 -13.48 -26.16
CA SER A 416 -0.04 -12.51 -25.77
C SER A 416 -0.11 -12.32 -24.25
N HIS A 417 1.04 -12.23 -23.58
CA HIS A 417 1.09 -11.92 -22.13
C HIS A 417 0.30 -10.65 -21.80
N MET A 418 0.25 -9.69 -22.73
CA MET A 418 -0.54 -8.46 -22.57
C MET A 418 -2.04 -8.72 -22.54
N ASP A 419 -2.56 -9.69 -23.30
CA ASP A 419 -3.99 -10.03 -23.28
C ASP A 419 -4.41 -10.52 -21.90
N VAL A 420 -3.56 -11.33 -21.28
CA VAL A 420 -3.76 -11.82 -19.91
C VAL A 420 -3.66 -10.67 -18.91
N TYR A 421 -2.67 -9.79 -19.04
CA TYR A 421 -2.50 -8.66 -18.13
C TYR A 421 -3.64 -7.66 -18.17
N ILE A 422 -4.17 -7.34 -19.36
CA ILE A 422 -5.32 -6.42 -19.50
C ILE A 422 -6.55 -7.02 -18.82
N GLN A 423 -6.84 -8.30 -19.04
CA GLN A 423 -7.98 -8.98 -18.43
C GLN A 423 -7.86 -9.10 -16.90
N ILE A 424 -6.69 -9.52 -16.39
CA ILE A 424 -6.42 -9.57 -14.94
C ILE A 424 -6.52 -8.16 -14.33
N GLY A 425 -5.94 -7.16 -15.00
CA GLY A 425 -5.99 -5.78 -14.58
C GLY A 425 -7.42 -5.24 -14.48
N TYR A 426 -8.29 -5.62 -15.42
CA TYR A 426 -9.70 -5.27 -15.41
C TYR A 426 -10.47 -5.91 -14.24
N ILE A 427 -10.29 -7.21 -14.00
CA ILE A 427 -10.90 -7.92 -12.85
C ILE A 427 -10.41 -7.31 -11.54
N PHE A 428 -9.12 -6.98 -11.46
CA PHE A 428 -8.53 -6.30 -10.31
C PHE A 428 -9.16 -4.90 -10.10
N ALA A 429 -9.38 -4.13 -11.16
CA ALA A 429 -10.05 -2.84 -11.10
C ALA A 429 -11.49 -2.94 -10.54
N ILE A 430 -12.25 -3.97 -10.96
CA ILE A 430 -13.57 -4.27 -10.38
C ILE A 430 -13.46 -4.52 -8.87
N ALA A 431 -12.56 -5.43 -8.46
CA ALA A 431 -12.38 -5.78 -7.06
C ALA A 431 -11.98 -4.56 -6.20
N VAL A 432 -11.05 -3.72 -6.69
CA VAL A 432 -10.63 -2.50 -6.02
C VAL A 432 -11.80 -1.52 -5.88
N CYS A 433 -12.58 -1.29 -6.94
CA CYS A 433 -13.75 -0.40 -6.88
C CYS A 433 -14.78 -0.86 -5.83
N LEU A 434 -15.09 -2.16 -5.80
CA LEU A 434 -16.00 -2.76 -4.81
C LEU A 434 -15.47 -2.60 -3.38
N ALA A 435 -14.17 -2.84 -3.16
CA ALA A 435 -13.52 -2.68 -1.86
C ALA A 435 -13.53 -1.21 -1.38
N CYS A 436 -13.22 -0.28 -2.28
CA CYS A 436 -13.24 1.16 -2.02
C CYS A 436 -14.64 1.65 -1.59
N SER A 437 -15.67 1.28 -2.36
CA SER A 437 -17.06 1.62 -2.04
C SER A 437 -17.53 1.01 -0.72
N SER A 438 -17.29 -0.28 -0.51
CA SER A 438 -17.69 -0.98 0.73
C SER A 438 -17.02 -0.35 1.95
N SER A 439 -15.75 0.07 1.82
CA SER A 439 -15.00 0.77 2.85
C SER A 439 -15.60 2.14 3.17
N TRP A 440 -15.96 2.93 2.16
CA TRP A 440 -16.63 4.22 2.34
C TRP A 440 -17.95 4.09 3.11
N HIS A 441 -18.84 3.22 2.65
CA HIS A 441 -20.15 3.03 3.28
C HIS A 441 -20.04 2.44 4.69
N THR A 442 -19.04 1.60 4.95
CA THR A 442 -18.74 1.12 6.30
C THR A 442 -18.32 2.27 7.22
N MET A 443 -17.46 3.16 6.73
CA MET A 443 -16.83 4.24 7.50
C MET A 443 -17.65 5.53 7.55
N LYS A 444 -18.72 5.65 6.77
CA LYS A 444 -19.61 6.83 6.68
C LYS A 444 -20.20 7.27 8.03
N CYS A 445 -20.22 6.38 9.02
CA CYS A 445 -20.71 6.65 10.38
C CYS A 445 -19.65 7.19 11.35
N ILE A 446 -18.39 7.37 10.92
CA ILE A 446 -17.32 7.86 11.79
C ILE A 446 -17.55 9.33 12.17
N SER A 447 -17.40 9.67 13.45
CA SER A 447 -17.60 11.03 13.97
C SER A 447 -16.46 12.01 13.63
N HIS A 448 -15.37 11.51 13.05
CA HIS A 448 -14.23 12.32 12.64
C HIS A 448 -14.41 12.79 11.19
N GLU A 449 -14.81 14.05 11.02
CA GLU A 449 -15.09 14.65 9.69
C GLU A 449 -13.94 14.47 8.69
N HIS A 450 -12.70 14.74 9.10
CA HIS A 450 -11.55 14.56 8.22
C HIS A 450 -11.36 13.11 7.77
N LEU A 451 -11.72 12.13 8.61
CA LEU A 451 -11.65 10.71 8.24
C LEU A 451 -12.81 10.31 7.34
N LEU A 452 -14.03 10.80 7.60
CA LEU A 452 -15.20 10.66 6.73
C LEU A 452 -14.81 11.02 5.30
N TRP A 453 -14.38 12.26 5.07
CA TRP A 453 -14.11 12.72 3.71
C TRP A 453 -12.90 12.05 3.05
N LYS A 454 -11.95 11.50 3.82
CA LYS A 454 -10.89 10.66 3.25
C LYS A 454 -11.43 9.36 2.68
N PHE A 455 -12.35 8.71 3.38
CA PHE A 455 -13.00 7.50 2.86
C PHE A 455 -13.89 7.82 1.64
N ALA A 456 -14.50 9.01 1.57
CA ALA A 456 -15.17 9.46 0.35
C ALA A 456 -14.19 9.56 -0.84
N SER A 457 -12.97 10.08 -0.62
CA SER A 457 -11.92 10.11 -1.64
C SER A 457 -11.46 8.70 -2.06
N VAL A 458 -11.47 7.73 -1.14
CA VAL A 458 -11.14 6.33 -1.45
C VAL A 458 -12.17 5.71 -2.40
N ASP A 459 -13.46 5.96 -2.18
CA ASP A 459 -14.53 5.49 -3.08
C ASP A 459 -14.36 6.06 -4.51
N MET A 460 -14.12 7.38 -4.57
CA MET A 460 -13.86 8.10 -5.81
C MET A 460 -12.64 7.60 -6.59
N MET A 461 -11.59 7.19 -5.87
CA MET A 461 -10.42 6.55 -6.47
C MET A 461 -10.81 5.22 -7.14
N GLY A 462 -11.61 4.40 -6.47
CA GLY A 462 -12.09 3.12 -7.01
C GLY A 462 -12.88 3.29 -8.31
N VAL A 463 -13.79 4.26 -8.36
CA VAL A 463 -14.57 4.59 -9.57
C VAL A 463 -13.65 5.03 -10.71
N SER A 464 -12.64 5.88 -10.43
CA SER A 464 -11.68 6.35 -11.43
C SER A 464 -10.89 5.21 -12.07
N ILE A 465 -10.44 4.25 -11.24
CA ILE A 465 -9.71 3.07 -11.69
C ILE A 465 -10.60 2.22 -12.61
N LEU A 466 -11.85 1.98 -12.22
CA LEU A 466 -12.78 1.16 -13.01
C LEU A 466 -13.13 1.79 -14.36
N ILE A 467 -13.40 3.11 -14.41
CA ILE A 467 -13.67 3.81 -15.68
C ILE A 467 -12.45 3.71 -16.60
N SER A 468 -11.26 3.98 -16.06
CA SER A 468 -10.02 3.91 -16.84
C SER A 468 -9.77 2.49 -17.38
N ALA A 469 -10.04 1.46 -16.58
CA ALA A 469 -9.86 0.07 -16.99
C ALA A 469 -10.84 -0.33 -18.12
N ASN A 470 -12.10 0.12 -18.08
CA ASN A 470 -13.07 -0.08 -19.17
C ASN A 470 -12.59 0.55 -20.49
N SER A 471 -12.10 1.79 -20.42
CA SER A 471 -11.59 2.51 -21.60
C SER A 471 -10.33 1.84 -22.16
N ILE A 472 -9.35 1.52 -21.31
CA ILE A 472 -8.10 0.85 -21.71
C ILE A 472 -8.38 -0.51 -22.35
N MET A 473 -9.30 -1.30 -21.79
CA MET A 473 -9.70 -2.59 -22.36
C MET A 473 -10.24 -2.41 -23.79
N THR A 474 -11.15 -1.46 -23.99
CA THR A 474 -11.79 -1.23 -25.29
C THR A 474 -10.83 -0.64 -26.32
N GLU A 475 -9.93 0.26 -25.89
CA GLU A 475 -8.84 0.79 -26.71
C GLU A 475 -7.86 -0.32 -27.11
N TYR A 476 -7.55 -1.24 -26.20
CA TYR A 476 -6.62 -2.34 -26.45
C TYR A 476 -7.12 -3.31 -27.52
N THR A 477 -8.40 -3.70 -27.41
CA THR A 477 -9.02 -4.67 -28.32
C THR A 477 -9.51 -4.04 -29.62
N GLY A 478 -10.00 -2.80 -29.59
CA GLY A 478 -10.59 -2.14 -30.77
C GLY A 478 -9.58 -1.42 -31.68
N LEU A 479 -8.33 -1.24 -31.25
CA LEU A 479 -7.24 -0.66 -32.05
C LEU A 479 -6.06 -1.63 -32.19
N ASP A 480 -6.35 -2.93 -32.21
CA ASP A 480 -5.38 -4.00 -32.39
C ASP A 480 -4.55 -3.85 -33.67
N CYS A 481 -5.18 -3.43 -34.77
CA CYS A 481 -4.55 -3.15 -36.06
C CYS A 481 -3.62 -1.92 -36.06
N CYS A 482 -3.66 -1.07 -35.03
CA CYS A 482 -2.98 0.23 -34.98
C CYS A 482 -2.22 0.41 -33.67
N PRO A 483 -1.07 -0.27 -33.47
CA PRO A 483 -0.37 -0.34 -32.20
C PRO A 483 0.07 1.04 -31.65
N THR A 484 0.45 1.97 -32.51
CA THR A 484 0.85 3.34 -32.10
C THR A 484 -0.34 4.16 -31.60
N LYS A 485 -1.48 4.13 -32.31
CA LYS A 485 -2.71 4.83 -31.87
C LYS A 485 -3.22 4.23 -30.57
N ARG A 486 -3.28 2.89 -30.49
CA ARG A 486 -3.64 2.14 -29.29
C ARG A 486 -2.84 2.59 -28.07
N LEU A 487 -1.50 2.64 -28.20
CA LEU A 487 -0.63 3.06 -27.11
C LEU A 487 -0.90 4.52 -26.69
N HIS A 488 -1.08 5.45 -27.64
CA HIS A 488 -1.36 6.84 -27.32
C HIS A 488 -2.67 7.03 -26.56
N TYR A 489 -3.76 6.37 -26.96
CA TYR A 489 -5.03 6.45 -26.24
C TYR A 489 -4.92 5.82 -24.85
N MET A 490 -4.31 4.65 -24.73
CA MET A 490 -4.12 3.99 -23.43
C MET A 490 -3.30 4.85 -22.46
N LEU A 491 -2.25 5.52 -22.96
CA LEU A 491 -1.45 6.45 -22.15
C LEU A 491 -2.26 7.69 -21.76
N ALA A 492 -3.02 8.28 -22.69
CA ALA A 492 -3.87 9.43 -22.41
C ALA A 492 -4.93 9.08 -21.34
N THR A 493 -5.63 7.97 -21.50
CA THR A 493 -6.60 7.44 -20.54
C THR A 493 -5.95 7.16 -19.18
N SER A 494 -4.74 6.59 -19.16
CA SER A 494 -3.98 6.37 -17.91
C SER A 494 -3.64 7.68 -17.20
N VAL A 495 -3.20 8.71 -17.93
CA VAL A 495 -2.91 10.03 -17.36
C VAL A 495 -4.17 10.70 -16.82
N CYS A 496 -5.26 10.70 -17.59
CA CYS A 496 -6.55 11.23 -17.14
C CYS A 496 -7.08 10.48 -15.90
N GLY A 497 -6.95 9.15 -15.89
CA GLY A 497 -7.29 8.30 -14.76
C GLY A 497 -6.49 8.66 -13.50
N LEU A 498 -5.17 8.83 -13.62
CA LEU A 498 -4.30 9.26 -12.51
C LEU A 498 -4.69 10.63 -11.95
N VAL A 499 -5.02 11.59 -12.82
CA VAL A 499 -5.50 12.90 -12.39
C VAL A 499 -6.81 12.76 -11.59
N CYS A 500 -7.77 11.96 -12.09
CA CYS A 500 -9.04 11.70 -11.41
C CYS A 500 -8.87 10.93 -10.10
N MET A 501 -7.83 10.10 -9.97
CA MET A 501 -7.47 9.43 -8.72
C MET A 501 -6.89 10.39 -7.68
N ILE A 502 -6.08 11.37 -8.09
CA ILE A 502 -5.34 12.27 -7.18
C ILE A 502 -6.19 13.47 -6.74
N LEU A 503 -6.97 14.07 -7.65
CA LEU A 503 -7.71 15.30 -7.37
C LEU A 503 -8.68 15.22 -6.18
N PRO A 504 -9.45 14.12 -5.98
CA PRO A 504 -10.32 13.97 -4.82
C PRO A 504 -9.59 13.98 -3.47
N TRP A 505 -8.26 13.80 -3.46
CA TRP A 505 -7.44 13.88 -2.25
C TRP A 505 -7.01 15.31 -1.91
N GLN A 506 -7.25 16.27 -2.79
CA GLN A 506 -6.98 17.68 -2.53
C GLN A 506 -8.07 18.27 -1.64
N GLU A 507 -7.68 19.04 -0.64
CA GLU A 507 -8.61 19.59 0.35
C GLU A 507 -9.69 20.46 -0.29
N TRP A 508 -9.35 21.24 -1.31
CA TRP A 508 -10.28 22.13 -2.01
C TRP A 508 -11.33 21.37 -2.84
N VAL A 509 -10.99 20.22 -3.43
CA VAL A 509 -11.93 19.35 -4.19
C VAL A 509 -12.85 18.57 -3.25
N ARG A 510 -12.34 18.21 -2.07
CA ARG A 510 -13.06 17.40 -1.08
C ARG A 510 -14.22 18.14 -0.43
N ARG A 511 -14.23 19.47 -0.47
CA ARG A 511 -15.28 20.31 0.13
C ARG A 511 -16.67 19.95 -0.45
N PRO A 512 -17.74 19.94 0.36
CA PRO A 512 -19.10 19.71 -0.14
C PRO A 512 -19.50 20.67 -1.27
N SER A 513 -19.08 21.93 -1.19
CA SER A 513 -19.34 22.95 -2.23
C SER A 513 -18.71 22.64 -3.59
N ALA A 514 -17.65 21.83 -3.63
CA ALA A 514 -16.96 21.41 -4.84
C ALA A 514 -17.51 20.08 -5.41
N ALA A 515 -18.71 19.64 -4.99
CA ALA A 515 -19.31 18.40 -5.46
C ALA A 515 -19.45 18.33 -6.99
N TRP A 516 -19.77 19.44 -7.63
CA TRP A 516 -19.89 19.54 -9.09
C TRP A 516 -18.56 19.28 -9.81
N ILE A 517 -17.41 19.66 -9.21
CA ILE A 517 -16.08 19.38 -9.79
C ILE A 517 -15.87 17.87 -9.86
N ARG A 518 -16.23 17.15 -8.79
CA ARG A 518 -16.06 15.70 -8.72
C ARG A 518 -16.94 14.98 -9.74
N VAL A 519 -18.21 15.41 -9.87
CA VAL A 519 -19.11 14.89 -10.91
C VAL A 519 -18.53 15.17 -12.30
N GLY A 520 -18.08 16.40 -12.56
CA GLY A 520 -17.47 16.79 -13.82
C GLY A 520 -16.24 15.94 -14.19
N LEU A 521 -15.35 15.67 -13.23
CA LEU A 521 -14.18 14.82 -13.46
C LEU A 521 -14.53 13.42 -13.94
N PHE A 522 -15.49 12.74 -13.28
CA PHE A 522 -15.89 11.38 -13.68
C PHE A 522 -16.66 11.37 -14.99
N THR A 523 -17.52 12.36 -15.21
CA THR A 523 -18.25 12.50 -16.48
C THR A 523 -17.29 12.73 -17.64
N LEU A 524 -16.28 13.60 -17.46
CA LEU A 524 -15.26 13.85 -18.49
C LEU A 524 -14.37 12.63 -18.74
N LEU A 525 -13.98 11.90 -17.69
CA LEU A 525 -13.22 10.66 -17.83
C LEU A 525 -14.03 9.56 -18.55
N GLY A 526 -15.33 9.46 -18.30
CA GLY A 526 -16.20 8.55 -19.07
C GLY A 526 -16.37 9.02 -20.52
N ALA A 527 -16.59 10.32 -20.73
CA ALA A 527 -16.79 10.90 -22.05
C ALA A 527 -15.53 10.85 -22.93
N SER A 528 -14.33 10.78 -22.34
CA SER A 528 -13.10 10.65 -23.12
C SER A 528 -13.06 9.37 -23.94
N GLY A 529 -13.79 8.32 -23.54
CA GLY A 529 -13.97 7.10 -24.33
C GLY A 529 -14.69 7.31 -25.67
N LEU A 530 -15.36 8.45 -25.88
CA LEU A 530 -15.94 8.79 -27.19
C LEU A 530 -14.88 9.13 -28.24
N VAL A 531 -13.72 9.64 -27.83
CA VAL A 531 -12.64 10.02 -28.75
C VAL A 531 -12.10 8.80 -29.52
N PRO A 532 -11.64 7.71 -28.86
CA PRO A 532 -11.21 6.52 -29.58
C PRO A 532 -12.37 5.85 -30.32
N ALA A 533 -13.62 5.93 -29.85
CA ALA A 533 -14.78 5.41 -30.58
C ALA A 533 -15.00 6.13 -31.92
N ILE A 534 -14.88 7.46 -31.94
CA ILE A 534 -15.02 8.28 -33.15
C ILE A 534 -13.84 8.00 -34.10
N ASP A 535 -12.61 7.94 -33.59
CA ASP A 535 -11.43 7.60 -34.41
C ASP A 535 -11.60 6.21 -35.06
N MET A 536 -12.11 5.22 -34.31
CA MET A 536 -12.45 3.89 -34.83
C MET A 536 -13.50 3.99 -35.95
N ALA A 537 -14.57 4.76 -35.75
CA ALA A 537 -15.65 4.89 -36.73
C ALA A 537 -15.18 5.57 -38.03
N VAL A 538 -14.30 6.57 -37.92
CA VAL A 538 -13.76 7.32 -39.06
C VAL A 538 -12.72 6.52 -39.83
N ASN A 539 -11.82 5.81 -39.15
CA ASN A 539 -10.67 5.15 -39.79
C ASN A 539 -10.90 3.67 -40.09
N LEU A 540 -11.70 2.96 -39.28
CA LEU A 540 -11.98 1.51 -39.42
C LEU A 540 -13.43 1.23 -39.84
N GLY A 541 -14.25 2.27 -39.96
CA GLY A 541 -15.65 2.21 -40.38
C GLY A 541 -16.64 2.15 -39.22
N PHE A 542 -17.82 2.74 -39.42
CA PHE A 542 -18.87 2.85 -38.40
C PHE A 542 -19.31 1.49 -37.87
N SER A 543 -19.48 0.49 -38.75
CA SER A 543 -19.88 -0.87 -38.34
C SER A 543 -18.86 -1.53 -37.41
N HIS A 544 -17.56 -1.30 -37.65
CA HIS A 544 -16.49 -1.82 -36.80
C HIS A 544 -16.52 -1.18 -35.41
N ALA A 545 -16.70 0.14 -35.34
CA ALA A 545 -16.82 0.87 -34.07
C ALA A 545 -18.03 0.40 -33.27
N VAL A 546 -19.19 0.23 -33.92
CA VAL A 546 -20.41 -0.27 -33.26
C VAL A 546 -20.21 -1.67 -32.70
N GLN A 547 -19.59 -2.59 -33.45
CA GLN A 547 -19.35 -3.95 -32.97
C GLN A 547 -18.45 -3.97 -31.71
N ASN A 548 -17.36 -3.20 -31.70
CA ASN A 548 -16.46 -3.14 -30.55
C ASN A 548 -17.09 -2.46 -29.32
N TYR A 549 -17.89 -1.40 -29.51
CA TYR A 549 -18.49 -0.67 -28.39
C TYR A 549 -19.85 -1.20 -27.94
N LYS A 550 -20.51 -2.08 -28.70
CA LYS A 550 -21.85 -2.59 -28.37
C LYS A 550 -21.93 -3.19 -26.97
N GLY A 551 -20.99 -4.07 -26.63
CA GLY A 551 -20.91 -4.70 -25.31
C GLY A 551 -20.71 -3.68 -24.20
N LEU A 552 -19.82 -2.70 -24.41
CA LEU A 552 -19.58 -1.62 -23.45
C LEU A 552 -20.80 -0.70 -23.29
N VAL A 553 -21.47 -0.32 -24.37
CA VAL A 553 -22.63 0.58 -24.33
C VAL A 553 -23.81 -0.08 -23.61
N LEU A 554 -24.18 -1.30 -24.03
CA LEU A 554 -25.31 -2.02 -23.45
C LEU A 554 -24.99 -2.50 -22.03
N GLY A 555 -23.78 -3.01 -21.82
CA GLY A 555 -23.35 -3.63 -20.58
C GLY A 555 -22.88 -2.66 -19.51
N VAL A 556 -22.37 -1.47 -19.87
CA VAL A 556 -21.76 -0.52 -18.92
C VAL A 556 -22.44 0.85 -18.98
N VAL A 557 -22.48 1.48 -20.15
CA VAL A 557 -22.93 2.87 -20.29
C VAL A 557 -24.41 3.03 -19.92
N LEU A 558 -25.31 2.19 -20.44
CA LEU A 558 -26.74 2.28 -20.14
C LEU A 558 -27.07 2.04 -18.66
N PRO A 559 -26.55 1.00 -17.98
CA PRO A 559 -26.72 0.85 -16.54
C PRO A 559 -26.18 2.06 -15.76
N VAL A 560 -24.99 2.55 -16.06
CA VAL A 560 -24.42 3.71 -15.35
C VAL A 560 -25.27 4.97 -15.54
N LEU A 561 -25.69 5.27 -16.78
CA LEU A 561 -26.51 6.45 -17.06
C LEU A 561 -27.87 6.37 -16.36
N SER A 562 -28.56 5.23 -16.46
CA SER A 562 -29.85 5.03 -15.78
C SER A 562 -29.71 5.13 -14.26
N GLY A 563 -28.68 4.51 -13.68
CA GLY A 563 -28.36 4.64 -12.26
C GLY A 563 -28.06 6.09 -11.87
N ALA A 564 -27.30 6.83 -12.69
CA ALA A 564 -26.91 8.21 -12.39
C ALA A 564 -28.13 9.14 -12.38
N ILE A 565 -29.10 8.93 -13.28
CA ILE A 565 -30.36 9.66 -13.32
C ILE A 565 -31.17 9.39 -12.04
N VAL A 566 -31.29 8.12 -11.64
CA VAL A 566 -31.98 7.74 -10.39
C VAL A 566 -31.28 8.36 -9.17
N TYR A 567 -29.96 8.23 -9.08
CA TYR A 567 -29.16 8.80 -7.99
C TYR A 567 -29.24 10.33 -7.93
N GLY A 568 -29.20 11.01 -9.08
CA GLY A 568 -29.25 12.47 -9.17
C GLY A 568 -30.62 13.02 -8.79
N SER A 569 -31.69 12.36 -9.25
CA SER A 569 -33.09 12.73 -8.94
C SER A 569 -33.51 12.40 -7.51
N LYS A 570 -32.75 11.56 -6.80
CA LYS A 570 -33.10 11.05 -5.45
C LYS A 570 -34.43 10.30 -5.44
N PHE A 571 -34.84 9.74 -6.57
CA PHE A 571 -36.02 8.89 -6.65
C PHE A 571 -35.68 7.48 -6.16
N PRO A 572 -36.54 6.82 -5.35
CA PRO A 572 -37.88 7.24 -4.93
C PRO A 572 -37.96 8.00 -3.59
N GLU A 573 -36.86 8.11 -2.83
CA GLU A 573 -36.91 8.71 -1.48
C GLU A 573 -37.33 10.17 -1.47
N ALA A 574 -37.04 10.93 -2.53
CA ALA A 574 -37.50 12.32 -2.67
C ALA A 574 -39.02 12.45 -2.69
N TRP A 575 -39.72 11.46 -3.26
CA TRP A 575 -41.18 11.46 -3.38
C TRP A 575 -41.85 10.92 -2.12
N TRP A 576 -41.20 9.98 -1.44
CA TRP A 576 -41.70 9.42 -0.18
C TRP A 576 -40.60 9.39 0.89
N PRO A 577 -40.29 10.57 1.50
CA PRO A 577 -39.28 10.66 2.54
C PRO A 577 -39.56 9.70 3.69
N GLY A 578 -38.53 9.02 4.19
CA GLY A 578 -38.65 8.05 5.28
C GLY A 578 -39.04 6.63 4.87
N ARG A 579 -39.71 6.43 3.71
CA ARG A 579 -40.17 5.09 3.30
C ARG A 579 -39.04 4.19 2.78
N PHE A 580 -38.01 4.81 2.20
CA PHE A 580 -36.88 4.12 1.56
C PHE A 580 -35.59 4.27 2.38
N ASP A 581 -35.72 4.46 3.70
CA ASP A 581 -34.57 4.69 4.59
C ASP A 581 -33.58 3.52 4.60
N PHE A 582 -34.05 2.28 4.44
CA PHE A 582 -33.21 1.08 4.57
C PHE A 582 -32.99 0.33 3.26
N ILE A 583 -33.99 0.30 2.38
CA ILE A 583 -34.01 -0.49 1.15
C ILE A 583 -34.67 0.35 0.05
N GLY A 584 -34.12 0.28 -1.16
CA GLY A 584 -34.72 0.88 -2.36
C GLY A 584 -34.51 2.38 -2.48
N SER A 585 -33.62 2.98 -1.68
CA SER A 585 -33.18 4.36 -1.91
C SER A 585 -32.43 4.49 -3.24
N SER A 586 -32.38 5.69 -3.78
CA SER A 586 -31.67 6.00 -5.02
C SER A 586 -30.19 5.59 -4.96
N HIS A 587 -29.56 5.65 -3.79
CA HIS A 587 -28.19 5.18 -3.58
C HIS A 587 -28.08 3.65 -3.64
N ASN A 588 -29.08 2.93 -3.11
CA ASN A 588 -29.12 1.46 -3.27
C ASN A 588 -29.26 1.09 -4.76
N LEU A 589 -30.14 1.79 -5.48
CA LEU A 589 -30.37 1.56 -6.90
C LEU A 589 -29.13 1.91 -7.74
N TRP A 590 -28.40 2.98 -7.38
CA TRP A 590 -27.11 3.31 -7.97
C TRP A 590 -26.10 2.17 -7.84
N HIS A 591 -25.97 1.59 -6.65
CA HIS A 591 -25.08 0.44 -6.42
C HIS A 591 -25.47 -0.75 -7.31
N MET A 592 -26.76 -1.07 -7.40
CA MET A 592 -27.22 -2.15 -8.29
C MET A 592 -26.93 -1.87 -9.76
N ALA A 593 -27.07 -0.63 -10.20
CA ALA A 593 -26.74 -0.22 -11.56
C ALA A 593 -25.23 -0.32 -11.85
N VAL A 594 -24.38 0.06 -10.89
CA VAL A 594 -22.91 -0.10 -10.98
C VAL A 594 -22.51 -1.57 -11.01
N LEU A 595 -23.17 -2.44 -10.24
CA LEU A 595 -22.94 -3.89 -10.30
C LEU A 595 -23.34 -4.49 -11.64
N ALA A 596 -24.49 -4.08 -12.18
CA ALA A 596 -24.90 -4.46 -13.52
C ALA A 596 -23.87 -4.01 -14.57
N ALA A 597 -23.33 -2.80 -14.42
CA ALA A 597 -22.24 -2.29 -15.24
C ALA A 597 -20.95 -3.11 -15.13
N MET A 598 -20.54 -3.50 -13.92
CA MET A 598 -19.36 -4.35 -13.72
C MET A 598 -19.53 -5.73 -14.36
N TRP A 599 -20.73 -6.33 -14.23
CA TRP A 599 -21.03 -7.61 -14.85
C TRP A 599 -21.07 -7.50 -16.38
N GLY A 600 -21.77 -6.51 -16.92
CA GLY A 600 -21.85 -6.26 -18.35
C GLY A 600 -20.50 -5.93 -18.98
N GLY A 601 -19.65 -5.19 -18.26
CA GLY A 601 -18.28 -4.91 -18.66
C GLY A 601 -17.39 -6.17 -18.64
N PHE A 602 -17.55 -7.05 -17.65
CA PHE A 602 -16.86 -8.35 -17.62
C PHE A 602 -17.30 -9.27 -18.76
N THR A 603 -18.59 -9.31 -19.10
CA THR A 603 -19.06 -10.09 -20.26
C THR A 603 -18.55 -9.51 -21.57
N ALA A 604 -18.58 -8.17 -21.72
CA ALA A 604 -18.04 -7.49 -22.90
C ALA A 604 -16.54 -7.73 -23.07
N MET A 605 -15.77 -7.69 -21.98
CA MET A 605 -14.35 -8.07 -21.98
C MET A 605 -14.16 -9.46 -22.58
N ARG A 606 -14.89 -10.46 -22.07
CA ARG A 606 -14.74 -11.84 -22.54
C ARG A 606 -15.08 -11.98 -24.02
N GLU A 607 -16.16 -11.34 -24.48
CA GLU A 607 -16.54 -11.33 -25.90
C GLU A 607 -15.45 -10.70 -26.76
N LEU A 608 -14.94 -9.51 -26.40
CA LEU A 608 -13.89 -8.82 -27.14
C LEU A 608 -12.61 -9.66 -27.25
N PHE A 609 -12.19 -10.33 -26.17
CA PHE A 609 -11.00 -11.18 -26.17
C PHE A 609 -11.21 -12.52 -26.88
N VAL A 610 -12.45 -13.03 -26.96
CA VAL A 610 -12.77 -14.18 -27.82
C VAL A 610 -12.70 -13.77 -29.28
N ASP A 611 -13.30 -12.64 -29.65
CA ASP A 611 -13.28 -12.11 -31.02
C ASP A 611 -11.86 -11.79 -31.48
N LEU A 612 -11.04 -11.17 -30.62
CA LEU A 612 -9.63 -10.90 -30.89
C LEU A 612 -8.84 -12.17 -31.18
N ARG A 613 -9.15 -13.28 -30.49
CA ARG A 613 -8.53 -14.59 -30.75
C ARG A 613 -9.01 -15.22 -32.05
N LEU A 614 -10.31 -15.13 -32.35
CA LEU A 614 -10.89 -15.72 -33.56
C LEU A 614 -10.40 -15.03 -34.84
N LYS A 615 -10.09 -13.72 -34.76
CA LYS A 615 -9.57 -12.95 -35.91
C LYS A 615 -8.13 -13.32 -36.29
N GLY A 616 -7.32 -13.85 -35.36
CA GLY A 616 -5.88 -14.07 -35.58
C GLY A 616 -5.10 -12.78 -35.85
N PRO A 617 -3.77 -12.82 -36.04
CA PRO A 617 -3.03 -11.65 -36.50
C PRO A 617 -3.43 -11.35 -37.94
N ASP A 618 -4.26 -10.32 -38.13
CA ASP A 618 -4.77 -9.94 -39.44
C ASP A 618 -3.61 -9.38 -40.30
N THR A 619 -3.18 -10.15 -41.30
CA THR A 619 -2.14 -9.77 -42.28
C THR A 619 -2.72 -8.97 -43.45
N SER A 620 -3.99 -8.57 -43.40
CA SER A 620 -4.71 -8.02 -44.56
C SER A 620 -4.86 -6.49 -44.61
N ILE A 621 -4.23 -5.75 -43.69
CA ILE A 621 -4.16 -4.28 -43.76
C ILE A 621 -2.69 -3.85 -43.86
N ASN A 622 -2.12 -4.01 -45.05
CA ASN A 622 -0.92 -3.30 -45.51
C ASN A 622 -1.30 -2.46 -46.72
#